data_AF-A0A815A932-F1
#
_entry.id   AF-A0A815A932-F1
#
_cell.length_a   1.000
_cell.length_b   1.000
_cell.length_c   1.000
_cell.angle_alpha   90.00
_cell.angle_beta   90.00
_cell.angle_gamma   90.00
#
_symmetry.space_group_name_H-M   'P 1'
#
loop_
_entity.id
_entity.type
_entity.pdbx_description
1 polymer ?
#
loop_
_entity_poly.entity_id
_entity_poly.type
_entity_poly.pdbx_seq_one_letter_code
_entity_poly.pdbx_strand_id
1 'polypeptide(L)'
;MRSYSFNLSILLSRQFITLISIDRWLVTSSSAWLRRQSSPKMTQWLIIGSVIFWSLYAMHALIGYGSNPSGCYPSPGTIYSLFASIDAIMTAVLSLVIMIIFSILTLHNLRLNSIRRIQPSIMQHTLVIQINLKD
;
A
#
# COMPACT_ATOMS: atom_id res chain seq x y z
N MET A 1 -0.65 2.89 28.00
CA MET A 1 -0.55 1.69 27.12
C MET A 1 -1.66 1.64 26.06
N ARG A 2 -2.96 1.77 26.38
CA ARG A 2 -4.05 1.73 25.37
C ARG A 2 -3.88 2.73 24.22
N SER A 3 -3.58 3.99 24.52
CA SER A 3 -3.37 5.02 23.48
C SER A 3 -2.16 4.73 22.58
N TYR A 4 -1.11 4.10 23.11
CA TYR A 4 0.06 3.72 22.33
C TYR A 4 -0.27 2.61 21.32
N SER A 5 -0.94 1.54 21.78
CA SER A 5 -1.38 0.44 20.93
C SER A 5 -2.34 0.91 19.84
N PHE A 6 -3.24 1.85 20.15
CA PHE A 6 -4.15 2.43 19.18
C PHE A 6 -3.43 3.21 18.07
N ASN A 7 -2.49 4.09 18.44
CA ASN A 7 -1.69 4.85 17.46
C ASN A 7 -0.84 3.93 16.59
N LEU A 8 -0.19 2.93 17.18
CA LEU A 8 0.59 1.93 16.44
C LEU A 8 -0.31 1.13 15.48
N SER A 9 -1.51 0.73 15.91
CA SER A 9 -2.47 0.01 15.07
C SER A 9 -2.91 0.83 13.85
N ILE A 10 -3.20 2.13 14.04
CA ILE A 10 -3.55 3.04 12.93
C ILE A 10 -2.38 3.16 11.95
N LEU A 11 -1.16 3.34 12.45
CA LEU A 11 0.05 3.48 11.65
C LEU A 11 0.30 2.23 10.80
N LEU A 12 0.23 1.04 11.42
CA LEU A 12 0.38 -0.24 10.74
C LEU A 12 -0.73 -0.47 9.71
N SER A 13 -1.98 -0.13 10.04
CA SER A 13 -3.12 -0.26 9.13
C SER A 13 -2.92 0.57 7.85
N ARG A 14 -2.48 1.83 7.99
CA ARG A 14 -2.17 2.70 6.85
C ARG A 14 -1.08 2.09 5.97
N GLN A 15 0.00 1.63 6.60
CA GLN A 15 1.12 1.04 5.89
C GLN A 15 0.73 -0.24 5.14
N PHE A 16 -0.05 -1.13 5.76
CA PHE A 16 -0.52 -2.35 5.09
C PHE A 16 -1.41 -2.05 3.90
N ILE A 17 -2.30 -1.06 4.00
CA ILE A 17 -3.12 -0.63 2.86
C ILE A 17 -2.23 -0.13 1.73
N THR A 18 -1.23 0.70 2.04
CA THR A 18 -0.25 1.17 1.05
C THR A 18 0.50 0.03 0.37
N LEU A 19 0.98 -0.95 1.15
CA LEU A 19 1.66 -2.14 0.62
C LEU A 19 0.74 -3.00 -0.25
N ILE A 20 -0.53 -3.16 0.12
CA ILE A 20 -1.54 -3.87 -0.67
C ILE A 20 -1.78 -3.18 -2.01
N SER A 21 -1.84 -1.84 -2.05
CA SER A 21 -1.99 -1.09 -3.29
C SER A 21 -0.79 -1.29 -4.22
N ILE A 22 0.43 -1.30 -3.68
CA ILE A 22 1.66 -1.56 -4.44
C ILE A 22 1.66 -3.00 -4.98
N ASP A 23 1.32 -3.98 -4.13
CA ASP A 23 1.27 -5.39 -4.51
C ASP A 23 0.28 -5.64 -5.66
N ARG A 24 -0.94 -5.07 -5.56
CA ARG A 24 -1.94 -5.14 -6.65
C ARG A 24 -1.43 -4.54 -7.96
N TRP A 25 -0.69 -3.43 -7.88
CA TRP A 25 -0.07 -2.84 -9.07
C TRP A 25 1.00 -3.76 -9.68
N LEU A 26 1.88 -4.34 -8.85
CA LEU A 26 2.92 -5.27 -9.30
C LEU A 26 2.32 -6.50 -10.00
N VAL A 27 1.25 -7.08 -9.45
CA VAL A 27 0.55 -8.24 -10.02
C VAL A 27 -0.12 -7.92 -11.36
N THR A 28 -0.67 -6.71 -11.51
CA THR A 28 -1.36 -6.29 -12.74
C THR A 28 -0.42 -5.76 -13.82
N SER A 29 0.85 -5.51 -13.49
CA SER A 29 1.85 -5.04 -14.45
C SER A 29 2.14 -6.07 -15.56
N SER A 30 2.39 -5.59 -16.77
CA SER A 30 2.72 -6.43 -17.93
C SER A 30 4.14 -7.01 -17.85
N SER A 31 5.03 -6.38 -17.08
CA SER A 31 6.42 -6.83 -16.93
C SER A 31 6.52 -8.05 -16.01
N ALA A 32 7.07 -9.15 -16.51
CA ALA A 32 7.33 -10.35 -15.73
C ALA A 32 8.30 -10.10 -14.57
N TRP A 33 9.24 -9.17 -14.72
CA TRP A 33 10.16 -8.79 -13.66
C TRP A 33 9.44 -8.10 -12.50
N LEU A 34 8.52 -7.17 -12.79
CA LEU A 34 7.71 -6.50 -11.76
C LEU A 34 6.78 -7.48 -11.04
N ARG A 35 6.13 -8.39 -11.79
CA ARG A 35 5.28 -9.44 -11.20
C ARG A 35 6.05 -10.38 -10.28
N ARG A 36 7.31 -10.69 -10.58
CA ARG A 36 8.15 -11.55 -9.74
C ARG A 36 8.46 -10.93 -8.37
N GLN A 37 8.42 -9.60 -8.25
CA GLN A 37 8.65 -8.91 -6.98
C GLN A 37 7.49 -9.13 -5.98
N SER A 38 6.27 -9.37 -6.46
CA SER A 38 5.10 -9.79 -5.66
C SER A 38 5.17 -11.28 -5.27
N SER A 39 6.35 -11.73 -4.81
CA SER A 39 6.50 -13.08 -4.29
C SER A 39 6.04 -13.14 -2.83
N PRO A 40 5.28 -14.17 -2.40
CA PRO A 40 4.79 -14.27 -1.02
C PRO A 40 5.91 -14.19 0.03
N LYS A 41 7.07 -14.76 -0.28
CA LYS A 41 8.26 -14.71 0.60
C LYS A 41 8.77 -13.28 0.77
N MET A 42 8.90 -12.51 -0.31
CA MET A 42 9.32 -11.11 -0.24
C MET A 42 8.30 -10.28 0.54
N THR A 43 7.01 -10.45 0.27
CA THR A 43 5.93 -9.75 0.97
C THR A 43 5.97 -10.02 2.48
N GLN A 44 6.21 -11.28 2.88
CA GLN A 44 6.35 -11.64 4.30
C GLN A 44 7.54 -10.92 4.97
N TRP A 45 8.71 -10.90 4.32
CA TRP A 45 9.88 -10.18 4.84
C TRP A 45 9.65 -8.67 4.92
N LEU A 46 8.97 -8.08 3.93
CA LEU A 46 8.59 -6.66 3.95
C LEU A 46 7.63 -6.34 5.10
N ILE A 47 6.64 -7.19 5.34
CA ILE A 47 5.69 -7.03 6.45
C ILE A 47 6.44 -7.09 7.80
N ILE A 48 7.25 -8.13 8.01
CA ILE A 48 8.01 -8.30 9.25
C ILE A 48 8.96 -7.11 9.48
N GLY A 49 9.73 -6.76 8.45
CA GLY A 49 10.64 -5.61 8.50
C GLY A 49 9.91 -4.30 8.78
N SER A 50 8.74 -4.09 8.17
CA SER A 50 7.94 -2.88 8.38
C SER A 50 7.36 -2.82 9.79
N VAL A 51 6.88 -3.93 10.34
CA VAL A 51 6.38 -3.98 11.74
C VAL A 51 7.50 -3.66 12.72
N ILE A 52 8.69 -4.25 12.53
CA ILE A 52 9.86 -3.99 13.38
C ILE A 52 10.28 -2.53 13.28
N PHE A 53 10.43 -2.01 12.06
CA PHE A 53 10.82 -0.61 11.83
C PHE A 53 9.85 0.37 12.49
N TRP A 54 8.54 0.20 12.27
CA TRP A 54 7.54 1.10 12.85
C TRP A 54 7.42 0.96 14.37
N SER A 55 7.64 -0.23 14.92
CA SER A 55 7.67 -0.44 16.37
C SER A 55 8.88 0.25 17.02
N LEU A 56 10.05 0.15 16.40
CA LEU A 56 11.26 0.87 16.84
C LEU A 56 11.09 2.37 16.67
N TYR A 57 10.55 2.82 15.53
CA TYR A 57 10.25 4.22 15.30
C TYR A 57 9.33 4.73 16.40
N ALA A 58 8.21 4.06 16.69
CA ALA A 58 7.27 4.46 17.74
C ALA A 58 7.87 4.58 19.15
N MET A 59 9.07 4.06 19.42
CA MET A 59 9.75 4.28 20.71
C MET A 59 10.11 5.76 20.93
N HIS A 60 10.29 6.58 19.89
CA HIS A 60 10.54 8.02 20.05
C HIS A 60 9.39 8.72 20.81
N ALA A 61 8.17 8.17 20.72
CA ALA A 61 7.00 8.64 21.48
C ALA A 61 7.16 8.52 23.00
N LEU A 62 7.96 7.58 23.49
CA LEU A 62 8.19 7.42 24.94
C LEU A 62 8.98 8.58 25.54
N ILE A 63 9.78 9.29 24.73
CA ILE A 63 10.64 10.39 25.19
C ILE A 63 9.88 11.70 25.23
N GLY A 64 8.98 11.94 24.26
CA GLY A 64 8.32 13.24 24.10
C GLY A 64 6.89 13.36 24.64
N TYR A 65 6.27 12.25 25.04
CA TYR A 65 4.92 12.26 25.62
C TYR A 65 4.96 12.32 27.15
N GLY A 66 4.17 13.25 27.70
CA GLY A 66 3.92 13.35 29.14
C GLY A 66 2.60 12.67 29.53
N SER A 67 2.47 12.33 30.81
CA SER A 67 1.21 11.89 31.41
C SER A 67 0.58 13.05 32.20
N ASN A 68 -0.59 13.51 31.75
CA ASN A 68 -1.44 14.44 32.49
C ASN A 68 -2.70 13.72 33.00
N PRO A 69 -3.44 14.29 33.98
CA PRO A 69 -4.68 13.70 34.48
C PRO A 69 -5.75 13.48 33.39
N SER A 70 -5.69 14.26 32.32
CA SER A 70 -6.57 14.19 31.15
C SER A 70 -6.12 13.17 30.09
N GLY A 71 -4.94 12.58 30.21
CA GLY A 71 -4.43 11.58 29.27
C GLY A 71 -2.95 11.72 28.93
N CYS A 72 -2.53 11.02 27.87
CA CYS A 72 -1.16 11.03 27.40
C CYS A 72 -1.07 11.90 26.14
N TYR A 73 -0.33 13.00 26.25
CA TYR A 73 -0.21 14.01 25.20
C TYR A 73 1.25 14.41 25.04
N PRO A 74 1.67 14.84 23.83
CA PRO A 74 2.97 15.46 23.68
C PRO A 74 3.01 16.70 24.58
N SER A 75 4.13 16.90 25.29
CA SER A 75 4.22 17.99 26.26
C SER A 75 3.94 19.33 25.57
N PRO A 76 2.89 20.08 25.95
CA PRO A 76 2.44 21.26 25.22
C PRO A 76 3.52 22.35 25.25
N GLY A 77 3.70 23.05 24.12
CA GLY A 77 4.69 24.12 23.98
C GLY A 77 6.13 23.65 23.72
N THR A 78 6.35 22.35 23.45
CA THR A 78 7.66 21.81 23.11
C THR A 78 7.84 21.64 21.61
N ILE A 79 9.09 21.71 21.12
CA ILE A 79 9.46 21.37 19.72
C ILE A 79 8.93 19.98 19.32
N TYR A 80 8.86 19.06 20.29
CA TYR A 80 8.36 17.72 20.07
C TYR A 80 6.89 17.67 19.65
N SER A 81 6.03 18.55 20.20
CA SER A 81 4.62 18.63 19.80
C SER A 81 4.44 19.08 18.34
N LEU A 82 5.30 19.99 17.87
CA LEU A 82 5.34 20.41 16.47
C LEU A 82 5.80 19.27 15.57
N PHE A 83 6.90 18.60 15.95
CA PHE A 83 7.43 17.44 15.24
C PHE A 83 6.37 16.32 15.11
N ALA A 84 5.72 15.93 16.21
CA ALA A 84 4.71 14.88 16.21
C ALA A 84 3.50 15.23 15.31
N SER A 85 3.09 16.50 15.28
CA SER A 85 1.99 16.94 14.43
C SER A 85 2.36 16.92 12.94
N ILE A 86 3.57 17.37 12.60
CA ILE A 86 4.07 17.34 11.23
C ILE A 86 4.25 15.89 10.75
N ASP A 87 4.85 15.03 11.58
CA ASP A 87 5.03 13.60 11.27
C ASP A 87 3.69 12.89 11.02
N ALA A 88 2.69 13.14 11.86
CA ALA A 88 1.35 12.56 11.70
C ALA A 88 0.66 12.99 10.39
N ILE A 89 0.81 14.26 10.00
CA ILE A 89 0.25 14.79 8.74
C ILE A 89 1.02 14.20 7.56
N MET A 90 2.36 14.23 7.61
CA MET A 90 3.21 13.75 6.51
C MET A 90 3.01 12.27 6.25
N THR A 91 2.97 11.44 7.29
CA THR A 91 2.70 10.00 7.14
C THR A 91 1.31 9.73 6.56
N ALA A 92 0.28 10.49 6.98
CA ALA A 92 -1.06 10.37 6.41
C ALA A 92 -1.11 10.75 4.92
N VAL A 93 -0.57 11.92 4.57
CA VAL A 93 -0.56 12.45 3.21
C VAL A 93 0.26 11.53 2.30
N LEU A 94 1.43 11.08 2.74
CA LEU A 94 2.29 10.19 1.98
C LEU A 94 1.59 8.87 1.66
N SER A 95 0.98 8.21 2.65
CA SER A 95 0.21 6.97 2.44
C SER A 95 -0.94 7.17 1.44
N LEU A 96 -1.66 8.29 1.54
CA LEU A 96 -2.76 8.61 0.62
C LEU A 96 -2.27 8.84 -0.80
N VAL A 97 -1.21 9.64 -0.99
CA VAL A 97 -0.63 9.91 -2.31
C VAL A 97 -0.15 8.63 -2.96
N ILE A 98 0.60 7.79 -2.22
CA ILE A 98 1.09 6.51 -2.72
C ILE A 98 -0.09 5.60 -3.11
N MET A 99 -1.10 5.48 -2.25
CA MET A 99 -2.29 4.67 -2.52
C MET A 99 -3.02 5.14 -3.78
N ILE A 100 -3.21 6.45 -3.95
CA ILE A 100 -3.89 7.03 -5.13
C ILE A 100 -3.10 6.71 -6.40
N ILE A 101 -1.78 6.95 -6.39
CA ILE A 101 -0.91 6.69 -7.55
C ILE A 101 -1.01 5.21 -7.94
N PHE A 102 -0.74 4.29 -7.02
CA PHE A 102 -0.75 2.86 -7.35
C PHE A 102 -2.14 2.33 -7.70
N SER A 103 -3.21 2.91 -7.14
CA SER A 103 -4.58 2.56 -7.54
C SER A 103 -4.88 2.99 -8.97
N ILE A 104 -4.48 4.21 -9.38
CA ILE A 104 -4.63 4.69 -10.75
C ILE A 104 -3.82 3.80 -11.71
N LEU A 105 -2.56 3.50 -11.38
CA LEU A 105 -1.72 2.63 -12.21
C LEU A 105 -2.29 1.21 -12.32
N THR A 106 -2.86 0.67 -11.24
CA THR A 106 -3.55 -0.63 -11.25
C THR A 106 -4.75 -0.60 -12.20
N LEU A 107 -5.60 0.42 -12.11
CA LEU A 107 -6.76 0.57 -13.01
C LEU A 107 -6.34 0.73 -14.47
N HIS A 108 -5.27 1.49 -14.72
CA HIS A 108 -4.71 1.67 -16.06
C HIS A 108 -4.22 0.34 -16.64
N ASN A 109 -3.44 -0.42 -15.87
CA ASN A 109 -2.94 -1.74 -16.29
C ASN A 109 -4.09 -2.74 -16.51
N LEU A 110 -5.10 -2.73 -15.66
CA LEU A 110 -6.29 -3.58 -15.83
C LEU A 110 -7.07 -3.25 -17.10
N ARG A 111 -7.27 -1.95 -17.40
CA ARG A 111 -7.96 -1.53 -18.63
C ARG A 111 -7.17 -1.94 -19.88
N LEU A 112 -5.86 -1.69 -19.90
CA LEU A 112 -4.99 -2.10 -21.01
C LEU A 112 -4.97 -3.61 -21.22
N ASN A 113 -4.84 -4.38 -20.14
CA ASN A 113 -4.79 -5.84 -20.21
C ASN A 113 -6.15 -6.45 -20.53
N SER A 114 -7.25 -5.84 -20.07
CA SER A 114 -8.62 -6.27 -20.42
C SER A 114 -8.88 -6.12 -21.91
N ILE A 115 -8.55 -4.95 -22.49
CA ILE A 115 -8.67 -4.72 -23.94
C ILE A 115 -7.83 -5.73 -24.73
N ARG A 116 -6.58 -5.99 -24.31
CA ARG A 116 -5.71 -6.98 -24.96
C ARG A 116 -6.19 -8.43 -24.83
N ARG A 117 -6.85 -8.80 -23.73
CA ARG A 117 -7.37 -10.18 -23.50
C ARG A 117 -8.69 -10.47 -24.21
N ILE A 118 -9.47 -9.46 -24.58
CA ILE A 118 -10.74 -9.65 -25.32
C ILE A 118 -10.51 -9.80 -26.84
N GLN A 119 -9.38 -9.30 -27.34
CA GLN A 119 -9.03 -9.38 -28.77
C GLN A 119 -8.75 -10.80 -29.34
N PRO A 120 -8.16 -11.78 -28.62
CA PRO A 120 -7.87 -13.10 -29.21
C PRO A 120 -9.11 -13.97 -29.44
N SER A 121 -10.21 -13.80 -28.68
CA SER A 121 -11.40 -14.66 -28.84
C SER A 121 -12.24 -14.34 -30.07
N ILE A 122 -12.27 -13.09 -30.52
CA ILE A 122 -13.01 -12.68 -31.73
C ILE A 122 -12.26 -13.15 -33.00
N MET A 123 -10.93 -13.17 -32.97
CA MET A 123 -10.12 -13.61 -34.11
C MET A 123 -10.13 -15.14 -34.27
N GLN A 124 -10.10 -15.90 -33.18
CA GLN A 124 -10.22 -17.36 -33.23
C GLN A 124 -11.61 -17.84 -33.69
N HIS A 125 -12.70 -17.20 -33.23
CA HIS A 125 -14.04 -17.57 -33.70
C HIS A 125 -14.26 -17.28 -35.18
N THR A 126 -13.75 -16.15 -35.68
CA THR A 126 -13.87 -15.80 -37.11
C THR A 126 -13.10 -16.77 -38.00
N LEU A 127 -11.91 -17.22 -37.58
CA LEU A 127 -11.13 -18.22 -38.33
C LEU A 127 -11.82 -19.59 -38.38
N VAL A 128 -12.40 -20.05 -37.27
CA VAL A 128 -13.13 -21.33 -37.25
C VAL A 128 -14.37 -21.30 -38.15
N ILE A 129 -15.09 -20.17 -38.20
CA ILE A 129 -16.26 -20.02 -39.09
C ILE A 129 -15.84 -20.00 -40.57
N GLN A 130 -14.71 -19.38 -40.91
CA GLN A 130 -14.22 -19.34 -42.29
C GLN A 130 -13.75 -20.71 -42.81
N ILE A 131 -13.24 -21.58 -41.93
CA ILE A 131 -12.84 -22.94 -42.31
C ILE A 131 -14.08 -23.82 -42.55
N ASN A 132 -15.10 -23.71 -41.69
CA ASN A 132 -16.35 -24.49 -41.81
C ASN A 132 -17.27 -24.08 -42.98
N LEU A 133 -17.02 -22.94 -43.63
CA LEU A 133 -17.78 -22.49 -44.80
C LEU A 133 -17.12 -22.86 -46.14
N LYS A 134 -15.93 -23.48 -46.08
CA LYS A 134 -15.15 -23.84 -47.27
C LYS A 134 -15.16 -25.34 -47.58
N ASP A 135 -15.77 -26.14 -46.71
CA ASP A 135 -16.09 -27.56 -46.89
C ASP A 135 -17.58 -27.73 -47.21
#